data_AF-A0A846HPN1-F1
#
_entry.id   AF-A0A846HPN1-F1
#
_cell.length_a   1.000
_cell.length_b   1.000
_cell.length_c   1.000
_cell.angle_alpha   90.00
_cell.angle_beta   90.00
_cell.angle_gamma   90.00
#
_symmetry.space_group_name_H-M   'P 1'
#
loop_
_entity.id
_entity.type
_entity.pdbx_description
1 polymer ?
#
loop_
_entity_poly.entity_id
_entity_poly.type
_entity_poly.pdbx_seq_one_letter_code
_entity_poly.pdbx_strand_id
1 'polypeptide(L)'
;MTIGSKSASEQAAKTESAPESAPASASPSLGQRLKIRSMVTMAGEVLPFFWPMRNFIHHNPLHGLEHLPFEQAVAEASRLFHARGWLRRTEYQRLLAEGDIDLGTLEALVSDQVDAWLRDNGAEPEREPKQQPKQDRNQDPVRNPTSEYSTLLKRLLIAMLTSLDQPAPGDRTPCAEEVLACLRNPTP
;
A
#
# COMPACT_ATOMS: atom_id res chain seq x y z
N MET A 1 -0.79 50.63 89.93
CA MET A 1 -0.45 51.01 88.54
C MET A 1 0.33 49.87 87.90
N THR A 2 0.14 49.69 86.60
CA THR A 2 0.68 48.64 85.72
C THR A 2 -0.34 47.56 85.38
N ILE A 3 -0.63 47.58 84.07
CA ILE A 3 -1.66 46.94 83.28
C ILE A 3 -1.14 45.58 82.80
N GLY A 4 -2.02 44.60 82.66
CA GLY A 4 -1.66 43.29 82.09
C GLY A 4 -2.88 42.44 81.77
N SER A 5 -3.66 42.87 80.79
CA SER A 5 -4.83 42.16 80.23
C SER A 5 -4.42 41.17 79.13
N LYS A 6 -4.96 39.95 79.16
CA LYS A 6 -5.25 38.98 78.07
C LYS A 6 -5.69 37.67 78.75
N SER A 7 -6.63 36.84 78.31
CA SER A 7 -7.54 36.75 77.17
C SER A 7 -8.60 35.72 77.58
N ALA A 8 -9.85 35.90 77.16
CA ALA A 8 -10.89 34.87 77.21
C ALA A 8 -11.30 34.52 75.77
N SER A 9 -11.37 33.21 75.50
CA SER A 9 -12.49 32.45 74.90
C SER A 9 -13.40 33.17 73.88
N GLU A 10 -13.89 32.61 72.76
CA GLU A 10 -14.13 31.24 72.32
C GLU A 10 -14.76 31.28 70.90
N GLN A 11 -14.65 30.15 70.18
CA GLN A 11 -15.63 29.58 69.22
C GLN A 11 -15.87 30.15 67.79
N ALA A 12 -15.34 29.38 66.83
CA ALA A 12 -16.01 28.67 65.72
C ALA A 12 -17.05 29.38 64.82
N ALA A 13 -16.72 29.46 63.52
CA ALA A 13 -17.69 29.28 62.43
C ALA A 13 -17.02 28.80 61.13
N LYS A 14 -17.67 27.82 60.52
CA LYS A 14 -17.31 27.00 59.36
C LYS A 14 -17.48 27.78 58.05
N THR A 15 -16.56 27.65 57.09
CA THR A 15 -16.87 27.87 55.66
C THR A 15 -15.99 26.95 54.82
N GLU A 16 -16.61 25.85 54.36
CA GLU A 16 -16.19 25.13 53.16
C GLU A 16 -16.38 26.07 51.96
N SER A 17 -15.34 26.28 51.16
CA SER A 17 -15.50 26.74 49.78
C SER A 17 -14.83 25.77 48.81
N ALA A 18 -15.67 25.29 47.91
CA ALA A 18 -15.49 24.39 46.77
C ALA A 18 -14.18 24.51 45.96
N PRO A 19 -13.83 23.48 45.17
CA PRO A 19 -12.60 23.44 44.38
C PRO A 19 -12.55 24.55 43.32
N GLU A 20 -11.34 25.10 43.19
CA GLU A 20 -10.91 26.07 42.19
C GLU A 20 -11.34 25.63 40.78
N SER A 21 -12.25 26.40 40.20
CA SER A 21 -12.83 26.21 38.88
C SER A 21 -11.76 26.21 37.78
N ALA A 22 -11.90 25.27 36.83
CA ALA A 22 -11.14 25.21 35.59
C ALA A 22 -11.08 26.58 34.87
N PRO A 23 -9.97 26.91 34.18
CA PRO A 23 -9.80 28.23 33.57
C PRO A 23 -10.88 28.47 32.50
N ALA A 24 -11.60 29.58 32.66
CA ALA A 24 -12.57 30.08 31.71
C ALA A 24 -11.94 30.24 30.31
N SER A 25 -12.59 29.68 29.31
CA SER A 25 -12.18 29.78 27.89
C SER A 25 -12.15 31.24 27.44
N ALA A 26 -10.96 31.85 27.43
CA ALA A 26 -10.78 33.21 26.97
C ALA A 26 -11.20 33.32 25.50
N SER A 27 -12.17 34.19 25.21
CA SER A 27 -12.59 34.47 23.84
C SER A 27 -11.41 35.06 23.06
N PRO A 28 -11.13 34.59 21.83
CA PRO A 28 -9.98 35.04 21.05
C PRO A 28 -10.05 36.55 20.82
N SER A 29 -8.91 37.23 20.89
CA SER A 29 -8.80 38.68 20.63
C SER A 29 -9.24 39.04 19.20
N LEU A 30 -9.50 40.32 18.93
CA LEU A 30 -9.88 40.78 17.59
C LEU A 30 -8.85 40.37 16.52
N GLY A 31 -7.56 40.52 16.82
CA GLY A 31 -6.48 40.10 15.91
C GLY A 31 -6.48 38.59 15.66
N GLN A 32 -6.74 37.78 16.69
CA GLN A 32 -6.86 36.33 16.55
C GLN A 32 -8.08 35.93 15.71
N ARG A 33 -9.24 36.57 15.92
CA ARG A 33 -10.45 36.32 15.12
C ARG A 33 -10.25 36.67 13.65
N LEU A 34 -9.59 37.80 13.35
CA LEU A 34 -9.27 38.19 11.98
C LEU A 34 -8.29 37.20 11.33
N LYS A 35 -7.25 36.79 12.06
CA LYS A 35 -6.29 35.78 11.57
C LYS A 35 -6.97 34.44 11.28
N ILE A 36 -7.83 33.96 12.18
CA ILE A 36 -8.62 32.74 11.98
C ILE A 36 -9.49 32.88 10.73
N ARG A 37 -10.20 33.99 10.58
CA ARG A 37 -11.07 34.22 9.41
C ARG A 37 -10.28 34.21 8.10
N SER A 38 -9.14 34.89 8.05
CA SER A 38 -8.28 34.86 6.86
C SER A 38 -7.75 33.46 6.55
N MET A 39 -7.31 32.71 7.57
CA MET A 39 -6.84 31.32 7.37
C MET A 39 -7.96 30.41 6.87
N VAL A 40 -9.18 30.54 7.41
CA VAL A 40 -10.35 29.77 6.96
C VAL A 40 -10.71 30.12 5.51
N THR A 41 -10.70 31.41 5.13
CA THR A 41 -10.94 31.84 3.74
C THR A 41 -9.93 31.23 2.78
N MET A 42 -8.62 31.31 3.10
CA MET A 42 -7.56 30.75 2.25
C MET A 42 -7.62 29.22 2.19
N ALA A 43 -7.93 28.54 3.29
CA ALA A 43 -8.15 27.09 3.28
C ALA A 43 -9.35 26.71 2.41
N GLY A 44 -10.40 27.53 2.39
CA GLY A 44 -11.59 27.34 1.55
C GLY A 44 -11.31 27.42 0.04
N GLU A 45 -10.23 28.08 -0.40
CA GLU A 45 -9.85 28.13 -1.81
C GLU A 45 -9.26 26.80 -2.32
N VAL A 46 -8.68 26.00 -1.43
CA VAL A 46 -8.08 24.70 -1.75
C VAL A 46 -9.10 23.56 -1.59
N LEU A 47 -10.12 23.76 -0.76
CA LEU A 47 -11.18 22.78 -0.58
C LEU A 47 -12.12 22.81 -1.78
N PRO A 48 -12.40 21.66 -2.41
CA PRO A 48 -13.32 21.62 -3.54
C PRO A 48 -14.73 22.04 -3.11
N PHE A 49 -15.47 22.71 -4.01
CA PHE A 49 -16.77 23.35 -3.79
C PHE A 49 -17.92 22.43 -3.36
N PHE A 50 -17.68 21.15 -3.07
CA PHE A 50 -18.72 20.14 -2.86
C PHE A 50 -19.29 20.10 -1.43
N TRP A 51 -19.07 21.12 -0.60
CA TRP A 51 -19.58 21.15 0.79
C TRP A 51 -20.92 21.93 0.92
N PRO A 52 -21.87 21.50 1.78
CA PRO A 52 -21.88 20.28 2.59
C PRO A 52 -22.17 19.03 1.75
N MET A 53 -21.28 18.04 1.83
CA MET A 53 -21.45 16.73 1.21
C MET A 53 -22.60 16.00 1.90
N ARG A 54 -23.83 16.16 1.38
CA ARG A 54 -25.02 15.49 1.92
C ARG A 54 -25.14 14.03 1.46
N ASN A 55 -24.50 13.70 0.33
CA ASN A 55 -24.52 12.38 -0.29
C ASN A 55 -23.09 11.96 -0.68
N PHE A 56 -22.81 10.65 -0.71
CA PHE A 56 -21.54 10.10 -1.16
C PHE A 56 -21.41 10.27 -2.68
N ILE A 57 -20.43 11.05 -3.13
CA ILE A 57 -20.12 11.23 -4.55
C ILE A 57 -18.88 10.38 -4.87
N HIS A 58 -19.09 9.30 -5.62
CA HIS A 58 -18.06 8.34 -6.01
C HIS A 58 -17.60 8.62 -7.45
N HIS A 59 -17.14 9.84 -7.75
CA HIS A 59 -16.59 10.05 -9.08
C HIS A 59 -15.34 9.17 -9.25
N ASN A 60 -15.38 8.29 -10.26
CA ASN A 60 -14.23 7.51 -10.68
C ASN A 60 -13.07 8.49 -10.97
N PRO A 61 -11.93 8.41 -10.28
CA PRO A 61 -10.78 9.29 -10.54
C PRO A 61 -10.29 9.23 -11.99
N LEU A 62 -10.61 8.13 -12.70
CA LEU A 62 -10.25 7.93 -14.10
C LEU A 62 -11.31 8.40 -15.09
N HIS A 63 -12.42 9.02 -14.66
CA HIS A 63 -13.56 9.33 -15.53
C HIS A 63 -13.19 10.14 -16.80
N GLY A 64 -12.24 11.08 -16.69
CA GLY A 64 -11.74 11.84 -17.84
C GLY A 64 -10.72 11.09 -18.73
N LEU A 65 -10.30 9.89 -18.33
CA LEU A 65 -9.23 9.10 -18.92
C LEU A 65 -9.72 7.72 -19.40
N GLU A 66 -11.02 7.46 -19.38
CA GLU A 66 -11.63 6.18 -19.77
C GLU A 66 -11.41 5.80 -21.25
N HIS A 67 -10.96 6.76 -22.07
CA HIS A 67 -10.57 6.54 -23.47
C HIS A 67 -9.16 5.92 -23.63
N LEU A 68 -8.38 5.84 -22.54
CA LEU A 68 -7.05 5.23 -22.52
C LEU A 68 -7.14 3.79 -21.95
N PRO A 69 -6.23 2.88 -22.37
CA PRO A 69 -6.03 1.62 -21.66
C PRO A 69 -5.78 1.86 -20.17
N PHE A 70 -6.25 0.94 -19.32
CA PHE A 70 -6.26 1.14 -17.86
C PHE A 70 -4.90 1.55 -17.29
N GLU A 71 -3.83 0.88 -17.71
CA GLU A 71 -2.46 1.16 -17.25
C GLU A 71 -2.01 2.58 -17.63
N GLN A 72 -2.39 3.03 -18.82
CA GLN A 72 -2.08 4.38 -19.30
C GLN A 72 -2.93 5.43 -18.58
N ALA A 73 -4.22 5.15 -18.38
CA ALA A 73 -5.13 6.01 -17.62
C ALA A 73 -4.63 6.20 -16.18
N VAL A 74 -4.23 5.12 -15.51
CA VAL A 74 -3.70 5.16 -14.14
C VAL A 74 -2.38 5.93 -14.07
N ALA A 75 -1.48 5.75 -15.04
CA ALA A 75 -0.22 6.49 -15.11
C ALA A 75 -0.46 8.01 -15.27
N GLU A 76 -1.35 8.40 -16.19
CA GLU A 76 -1.67 9.80 -16.43
C GLU A 76 -2.43 10.43 -15.25
N ALA A 77 -3.37 9.70 -14.64
CA ALA A 77 -4.05 10.13 -13.41
C ALA A 77 -3.06 10.34 -12.26
N SER A 78 -2.11 9.41 -12.06
CA SER A 78 -1.10 9.52 -11.00
C SER A 78 -0.24 10.78 -11.18
N ARG A 79 0.09 11.12 -12.44
CA ARG A 79 0.84 12.33 -12.79
C ARG A 79 0.03 13.61 -12.53
N LEU A 80 -1.25 13.62 -12.90
CA LEU A 80 -2.13 14.79 -12.76
C LEU A 80 -2.55 15.05 -11.31
N PHE A 81 -2.87 14.00 -10.56
CA PHE A 81 -3.39 14.11 -9.21
C PHE A 81 -2.32 13.96 -8.13
N HIS A 82 -1.07 13.71 -8.51
CA HIS A 82 0.04 13.43 -7.59
C HIS A 82 -0.29 12.31 -6.58
N ALA A 83 -1.12 11.36 -7.00
CA ALA A 83 -1.59 10.23 -6.21
C ALA A 83 -0.94 8.93 -6.69
N ARG A 84 -0.93 7.90 -5.84
CA ARG A 84 -0.44 6.58 -6.23
C ARG A 84 -1.54 5.83 -6.97
N GLY A 85 -1.27 5.42 -8.20
CA GLY A 85 -2.22 4.66 -9.03
C GLY A 85 -2.40 3.19 -8.67
N TRP A 86 -1.46 2.60 -7.93
CA TRP A 86 -1.45 1.19 -7.55
C TRP A 86 -1.19 1.02 -6.06
N LEU A 87 -1.63 -0.09 -5.45
CA LEU A 87 -1.24 -0.41 -4.08
C LEU A 87 0.26 -0.72 -3.98
N ARG A 88 0.83 -0.57 -2.79
CA ARG A 88 2.19 -1.08 -2.53
C ARG A 88 2.17 -2.60 -2.60
N ARG A 89 3.32 -3.20 -2.92
CA ARG A 89 3.49 -4.66 -2.94
C ARG A 89 3.06 -5.30 -1.61
N THR A 90 3.46 -4.72 -0.49
CA THR A 90 3.08 -5.19 0.86
C THR A 90 1.57 -5.23 1.09
N GLU A 91 0.80 -4.30 0.52
CA GLU A 91 -0.66 -4.32 0.61
C GLU A 91 -1.27 -5.45 -0.22
N TYR A 92 -0.76 -5.70 -1.43
CA TYR A 92 -1.19 -6.87 -2.22
C TYR A 92 -0.88 -8.18 -1.50
N GLN A 93 0.29 -8.28 -0.86
CA GLN A 93 0.67 -9.46 -0.08
C GLN A 93 -0.23 -9.65 1.14
N ARG A 94 -0.61 -8.56 1.82
CA ARG A 94 -1.57 -8.59 2.91
C ARG A 94 -2.95 -9.08 2.43
N LEU A 95 -3.46 -8.54 1.31
CA LEU A 95 -4.74 -8.95 0.72
C LEU A 95 -4.71 -10.42 0.29
N LEU A 96 -3.59 -10.92 -0.22
CA LEU A 96 -3.39 -12.34 -0.52
C LEU A 96 -3.45 -13.19 0.76
N ALA A 97 -2.74 -12.80 1.82
CA ALA A 97 -2.75 -13.51 3.09
C ALA A 97 -4.13 -13.50 3.78
N GLU A 98 -4.93 -12.45 3.55
CA GLU A 98 -6.30 -12.34 4.04
C GLU A 98 -7.32 -13.09 3.18
N GLY A 99 -6.92 -13.56 1.99
CA GLY A 99 -7.79 -14.26 1.04
C GLY A 99 -8.66 -13.35 0.16
N ASP A 100 -8.46 -12.03 0.23
CA ASP A 100 -9.11 -11.05 -0.66
C ASP A 100 -8.56 -11.14 -2.11
N ILE A 101 -7.33 -11.64 -2.25
CA ILE A 101 -6.76 -12.05 -3.54
C ILE A 101 -6.63 -13.58 -3.51
N ASP A 102 -7.22 -14.25 -4.49
CA ASP A 102 -7.10 -15.70 -4.63
C ASP A 102 -5.74 -16.09 -5.24
N LEU A 103 -5.00 -16.93 -4.52
CA LEU A 103 -3.70 -17.44 -4.98
C LEU A 103 -3.83 -18.26 -6.26
N GLY A 104 -4.89 -19.07 -6.39
CA GLY A 104 -5.10 -19.91 -7.58
C GLY A 104 -5.29 -19.07 -8.85
N THR A 105 -6.04 -17.98 -8.74
CA THR A 105 -6.22 -16.99 -9.80
C THR A 105 -4.90 -16.31 -10.16
N LEU A 106 -4.10 -15.94 -9.16
CA LEU A 106 -2.76 -15.37 -9.40
C LEU A 106 -1.84 -16.34 -10.14
N GLU A 107 -1.79 -17.60 -9.71
CA GLU A 107 -1.01 -18.66 -10.34
C GLU A 107 -1.42 -18.90 -11.80
N ALA A 108 -2.73 -18.92 -12.07
CA ALA A 108 -3.26 -19.07 -13.42
C ALA A 108 -2.84 -17.90 -14.32
N LEU A 109 -3.00 -16.66 -13.86
CA LEU A 109 -2.60 -15.46 -14.62
C LEU A 109 -1.09 -15.44 -14.92
N VAL A 110 -0.26 -15.80 -13.94
CA VAL A 110 1.20 -15.91 -14.16
C VAL A 110 1.52 -17.01 -15.15
N SER A 111 0.84 -18.15 -15.08
CA SER A 111 1.01 -19.24 -16.05
C SER A 111 0.70 -18.78 -17.47
N ASP A 112 -0.47 -18.15 -17.67
CA ASP A 112 -0.91 -17.66 -18.97
C ASP A 112 0.05 -16.61 -19.55
N GLN A 113 0.53 -15.70 -18.69
CA GLN A 113 1.49 -14.66 -19.08
C GLN A 113 2.84 -15.26 -19.48
N VAL A 114 3.36 -16.23 -18.72
CA VAL A 114 4.60 -16.93 -19.06
C VAL A 114 4.45 -17.70 -20.37
N ASP A 115 3.33 -18.39 -20.55
CA ASP A 115 3.09 -19.17 -21.76
C ASP A 115 2.95 -18.25 -22.99
N ALA A 116 2.31 -17.09 -22.84
CA ALA A 116 2.26 -16.06 -23.88
C ALA A 116 3.66 -15.53 -24.21
N TRP A 117 4.43 -15.15 -23.19
CA TRP A 117 5.78 -14.65 -23.38
C TRP A 117 6.69 -15.67 -24.05
N LEU A 118 6.60 -16.96 -23.68
CA LEU A 118 7.37 -18.03 -24.30
C LEU A 118 6.92 -18.33 -25.74
N ARG A 119 5.65 -18.13 -26.10
CA ARG A 119 5.23 -18.23 -27.52
C ARG A 119 5.88 -17.14 -28.35
N ASP A 120 5.94 -15.93 -27.81
CA ASP A 120 6.45 -14.77 -28.53
C ASP A 120 7.99 -14.70 -28.56
N ASN A 121 8.66 -15.32 -27.57
CA ASN A 121 10.12 -15.20 -27.35
C ASN A 121 10.88 -16.53 -27.29
N GLY A 122 10.20 -17.68 -27.29
CA GLY A 122 10.78 -19.00 -26.96
C GLY A 122 11.24 -19.86 -28.14
N ALA A 123 11.30 -19.33 -29.36
CA ALA A 123 11.92 -20.01 -30.48
C ALA A 123 13.41 -19.64 -30.59
N GLU A 124 14.28 -20.41 -29.93
CA GLU A 124 15.71 -20.43 -30.31
C GLU A 124 15.84 -21.07 -31.70
N PRO A 125 16.68 -20.51 -32.61
CA PRO A 125 16.87 -21.05 -33.95
C PRO A 125 17.50 -22.46 -33.89
N GLU A 126 17.06 -23.32 -34.80
CA GLU A 126 17.56 -24.68 -35.00
C GLU A 126 19.09 -24.78 -34.85
N ARG A 127 19.57 -25.42 -33.78
CA ARG A 127 20.91 -26.00 -33.79
C ARG A 127 20.80 -27.33 -34.52
N GLU A 128 21.36 -27.40 -35.72
CA GLU A 128 21.39 -28.58 -36.60
C GLU A 128 21.62 -29.90 -35.81
N PRO A 129 20.84 -30.97 -36.08
CA PRO A 129 21.07 -32.26 -35.45
C PRO A 129 22.34 -32.89 -36.02
N LYS A 130 23.44 -32.83 -35.26
CA LYS A 130 24.61 -33.70 -35.51
C LYS A 130 24.24 -35.14 -35.13
N GLN A 131 23.82 -35.90 -36.13
CA GLN A 131 23.81 -37.37 -36.24
C GLN A 131 23.40 -38.16 -34.98
N GLN A 132 22.18 -38.71 -34.99
CA GLN A 132 21.74 -39.72 -34.01
C GLN A 132 22.68 -40.95 -34.01
N PRO A 133 23.24 -41.36 -32.86
CA PRO A 133 23.60 -42.75 -32.65
C PRO A 133 22.34 -43.59 -32.41
N LYS A 134 22.38 -44.82 -32.90
CA LYS A 134 21.31 -45.82 -32.91
C LYS A 134 20.56 -45.92 -31.57
N GLN A 135 19.23 -45.85 -31.64
CA GLN A 135 18.29 -46.02 -30.52
C GLN A 135 18.45 -47.38 -29.86
N ASP A 136 18.87 -47.36 -28.60
CA ASP A 136 18.80 -48.50 -27.69
C ASP A 136 17.44 -48.50 -26.99
N ARG A 137 16.80 -49.66 -26.85
CA ARG A 137 15.36 -49.83 -26.50
C ARG A 137 14.99 -49.50 -25.04
N ASN A 138 15.91 -48.99 -24.24
CA ASN A 138 15.71 -48.65 -22.82
C ASN A 138 16.13 -47.20 -22.53
N GLN A 139 15.45 -46.22 -23.12
CA GLN A 139 15.62 -44.82 -22.72
C GLN A 139 14.36 -44.33 -22.03
N ASP A 140 14.53 -43.89 -20.78
CA ASP A 140 13.55 -43.10 -20.02
C ASP A 140 13.02 -41.93 -20.89
N PRO A 141 11.76 -41.47 -20.68
CA PRO A 141 11.16 -40.46 -21.53
C PRO A 141 12.04 -39.20 -21.59
N VAL A 142 12.41 -38.80 -22.81
CA VAL A 142 13.20 -37.60 -23.09
C VAL A 142 12.50 -36.39 -22.48
N ARG A 143 13.04 -35.88 -21.36
CA ARG A 143 12.58 -34.67 -20.68
C ARG A 143 12.68 -33.50 -21.64
N ASN A 144 11.57 -32.81 -21.92
CA ASN A 144 11.56 -31.60 -22.75
C ASN A 144 12.08 -30.42 -21.90
N PRO A 145 13.29 -29.89 -22.14
CA PRO A 145 13.91 -28.88 -21.28
C PRO A 145 13.11 -27.56 -21.26
N THR A 146 12.40 -27.23 -22.34
CA THR A 146 11.54 -26.04 -22.43
C THR A 146 10.39 -26.11 -21.41
N SER A 147 9.90 -27.31 -21.08
CA SER A 147 8.89 -27.53 -20.05
C SER A 147 9.45 -27.34 -18.63
N GLU A 148 10.73 -27.56 -18.41
CA GLU A 148 11.37 -27.37 -17.09
C GLU A 148 11.64 -25.88 -16.82
N TYR A 149 12.17 -25.16 -17.82
CA TYR A 149 12.44 -23.72 -17.68
C TYR A 149 11.17 -22.90 -17.49
N SER A 150 10.09 -23.23 -18.20
CA SER A 150 8.77 -22.59 -18.01
C SER A 150 8.25 -22.81 -16.59
N THR A 151 8.35 -24.03 -16.07
CA THR A 151 7.97 -24.36 -14.69
C THR A 151 8.81 -23.57 -13.68
N LEU A 152 10.13 -23.47 -13.90
CA LEU A 152 11.02 -22.71 -13.03
C LEU A 152 10.68 -21.21 -13.04
N LEU A 153 10.44 -20.64 -14.22
CA LEU A 153 10.08 -19.23 -14.39
C LEU A 153 8.76 -18.90 -13.70
N LYS A 154 7.73 -19.74 -13.86
CA LYS A 154 6.43 -19.59 -13.17
C LYS A 154 6.63 -19.56 -11.65
N ARG A 155 7.39 -20.51 -11.10
CA ARG A 155 7.69 -20.56 -9.66
C ARG A 155 8.46 -19.34 -9.17
N LEU A 156 9.45 -18.87 -9.93
CA LEU A 156 10.22 -17.67 -9.59
C LEU A 156 9.32 -16.44 -9.51
N LEU A 157 8.48 -16.23 -10.52
CA LEU A 157 7.57 -15.07 -10.57
C LEU A 157 6.55 -15.10 -9.43
N ILE A 158 5.98 -16.26 -9.12
CA ILE A 158 5.08 -16.39 -7.97
C ILE A 158 5.80 -16.03 -6.67
N ALA A 159 6.98 -16.62 -6.40
CA ALA A 159 7.74 -16.29 -5.21
C ALA A 159 8.12 -14.80 -5.11
N MET A 160 8.42 -14.16 -6.25
CA MET A 160 8.70 -12.72 -6.29
C MET A 160 7.45 -11.88 -5.98
N LEU A 161 6.27 -12.30 -6.41
CA LEU A 161 5.02 -11.56 -6.18
C LEU A 161 4.50 -11.74 -4.75
N THR A 162 4.65 -12.94 -4.18
CA THR A 162 4.10 -13.30 -2.86
C THR A 162 5.03 -12.98 -1.71
N SER A 163 6.35 -13.03 -1.92
CA SER A 163 7.31 -13.06 -0.82
C SER A 163 8.41 -12.02 -0.90
N LEU A 164 8.48 -11.23 -1.99
CA LEU A 164 9.45 -10.14 -2.13
C LEU A 164 8.74 -8.80 -2.23
N ASP A 165 9.28 -7.79 -1.55
CA ASP A 165 8.90 -6.40 -1.77
C ASP A 165 9.56 -5.93 -3.07
N GLN A 166 8.95 -6.25 -4.21
CA GLN A 166 9.48 -5.91 -5.54
C GLN A 166 9.21 -4.44 -5.90
N PRO A 167 10.13 -3.82 -6.66
CA PRO A 167 10.32 -2.38 -6.65
C PRO A 167 9.26 -1.66 -7.49
N ALA A 168 8.69 -0.58 -6.94
CA ALA A 168 8.17 0.46 -7.82
C ALA A 168 9.35 1.03 -8.65
N PRO A 169 9.11 1.70 -9.79
CA PRO A 169 10.19 2.39 -10.50
C PRO A 169 10.96 3.33 -9.54
N GLY A 170 12.20 2.96 -9.19
CA GLY A 170 13.05 3.64 -8.20
C GLY A 170 13.43 2.84 -6.95
N ASP A 171 12.81 1.69 -6.68
CA ASP A 171 13.08 0.84 -5.52
C ASP A 171 14.18 -0.22 -5.80
N ARG A 172 14.72 -0.85 -4.75
CA ARG A 172 15.83 -1.83 -4.83
C ARG A 172 15.36 -3.12 -5.53
N THR A 173 15.98 -3.50 -6.64
CA THR A 173 15.79 -4.81 -7.27
C THR A 173 16.32 -5.92 -6.34
N PRO A 174 15.54 -6.97 -6.04
CA PRO A 174 16.03 -8.05 -5.19
C PRO A 174 17.08 -8.89 -5.91
N CYS A 175 18.05 -9.40 -5.15
CA CYS A 175 19.12 -10.22 -5.71
C CYS A 175 18.67 -11.68 -5.89
N ALA A 176 19.44 -12.45 -6.65
CA ALA A 176 19.12 -13.85 -6.95
C ALA A 176 19.00 -14.70 -5.68
N GLU A 177 19.84 -14.45 -4.68
CA GLU A 177 19.84 -15.17 -3.41
C GLU A 177 18.56 -14.95 -2.61
N GLU A 178 18.01 -13.73 -2.62
CA GLU A 178 16.74 -13.41 -1.96
C GLU A 178 15.57 -14.17 -2.60
N VAL A 179 15.52 -14.20 -3.95
CA VAL A 179 14.52 -14.97 -4.69
C VAL A 179 14.63 -16.47 -4.40
N LEU A 180 15.85 -17.00 -4.40
CA LEU A 180 16.10 -18.42 -4.10
C LEU A 180 15.73 -18.78 -2.66
N ALA A 181 15.89 -17.86 -1.70
CA ALA A 181 15.46 -18.06 -0.32
C ALA A 181 13.93 -18.17 -0.22
N CYS A 182 13.19 -17.31 -0.93
CA CYS A 182 11.72 -17.37 -0.99
C CYS A 182 11.21 -18.68 -1.60
N LEU A 183 11.88 -19.20 -2.64
CA LEU A 183 11.52 -20.50 -3.23
C LEU A 183 11.68 -21.69 -2.28
N ARG A 184 12.58 -21.59 -1.29
CA ARG A 184 12.82 -22.65 -0.30
C ARG A 184 11.79 -22.61 0.82
N ASN A 185 11.30 -21.43 1.18
CA ASN A 185 10.30 -21.20 2.22
C ASN A 185 9.18 -20.31 1.67
N PRO A 186 8.25 -20.86 0.86
CA PRO A 186 7.08 -20.10 0.44
C PRO A 186 6.30 -19.73 1.70
N THR A 187 6.13 -18.42 1.95
CA THR A 187 5.26 -17.94 3.01
C THR A 187 3.84 -18.46 2.76
N PRO A 188 3.17 -19.04 3.77
CA PRO A 188 1.80 -19.54 3.64
C PRO A 188 0.80 -18.41 3.45
#